data_AF-A0A933H5H0-F1
#
_entry.id   AF-A0A933H5H0-F1
#
_cell.length_a   1.000
_cell.length_b   1.000
_cell.length_c   1.000
_cell.angle_alpha   90.00
_cell.angle_beta   90.00
_cell.angle_gamma   90.00
#
_symmetry.space_group_name_H-M   'P 1'
#
loop_
_entity.id
_entity.type
_entity.pdbx_description
1 polymer ?
#
loop_
_entity_poly.entity_id
_entity_poly.type
_entity_poly.pdbx_seq_one_letter_code
_entity_poly.pdbx_strand_id
1 'polypeptide(L)'
;MTIVDKPRPTNSDPSLSYTKRPPTLQTGDRLTRAEFERRYKSLPKIKNAELIEGVVFMPSPVHFQSHSQPHSDIVTWLGFYKASTPNLQTGDNATLRLDAENEVQPDAALFIKGGKCKISDDDYLEGAPELIVEIAASSVSYDLFDKLKIYRRNRVQEYV
;
A
#
# COMPACT_ATOMS: atom_id res chain seq x y z
N MET A 1 -31.94 -4.92 63.89
CA MET A 1 -30.87 -4.40 63.01
C MET A 1 -30.65 -5.45 61.94
N THR A 2 -31.42 -5.35 60.84
CA THR A 2 -31.59 -6.41 59.83
C THR A 2 -30.50 -6.24 58.77
N ILE A 3 -29.61 -7.22 58.63
CA ILE A 3 -28.65 -7.25 57.54
C ILE A 3 -29.36 -7.84 56.33
N VAL A 4 -29.50 -7.02 55.29
CA VAL A 4 -30.10 -7.38 54.00
C VAL A 4 -29.05 -8.11 53.18
N ASP A 5 -29.30 -9.37 52.84
CA ASP A 5 -28.51 -10.13 51.87
C ASP A 5 -28.65 -9.47 50.48
N LYS A 6 -27.52 -9.04 49.92
CA LYS A 6 -27.45 -8.44 48.57
C LYS A 6 -27.26 -9.59 47.57
N PRO A 7 -28.12 -9.75 46.54
CA PRO A 7 -27.98 -10.85 45.60
C PRO A 7 -26.68 -10.71 44.78
N ARG A 8 -25.98 -11.82 44.58
CA ARG A 8 -24.84 -11.92 43.63
C ARG A 8 -25.35 -11.64 42.21
N PRO A 9 -24.62 -10.85 41.40
CA PRO A 9 -24.98 -10.70 40.00
C PRO A 9 -24.78 -12.04 39.28
N THR A 10 -25.88 -12.58 38.75
CA THR A 10 -25.92 -13.73 37.86
C THR A 10 -25.46 -13.31 36.46
N ASN A 11 -24.43 -13.98 35.93
CA ASN A 11 -24.05 -13.91 34.53
C ASN A 11 -25.20 -14.43 33.65
N SER A 12 -25.89 -13.54 32.95
CA SER A 12 -26.62 -13.86 31.71
C SER A 12 -27.12 -12.58 31.03
N ASP A 13 -26.29 -11.97 30.20
CA ASP A 13 -26.79 -11.12 29.12
C ASP A 13 -26.07 -11.50 27.80
N PRO A 14 -26.73 -12.25 26.90
CA PRO A 14 -26.15 -12.63 25.62
C PRO A 14 -26.28 -11.53 24.55
N SER A 15 -26.59 -10.28 24.93
CA SER A 15 -26.77 -9.18 23.98
C SER A 15 -25.63 -8.14 23.96
N LEU A 16 -24.38 -8.60 24.09
CA LEU A 16 -23.27 -7.82 23.53
C LEU A 16 -23.34 -7.90 22.00
N SER A 17 -24.19 -7.05 21.43
CA SER A 17 -24.07 -6.67 20.03
C SER A 17 -22.64 -6.21 19.80
N TYR A 18 -21.83 -7.09 19.18
CA TYR A 18 -20.60 -6.70 18.53
C TYR A 18 -21.03 -5.73 17.44
N THR A 19 -21.15 -4.45 17.79
CA THR A 19 -21.20 -3.37 16.82
C THR A 19 -19.92 -3.52 16.02
N LYS A 20 -20.06 -4.13 14.84
CA LYS A 20 -18.99 -4.34 13.88
C LYS A 20 -18.56 -2.92 13.49
N ARG A 21 -17.59 -2.38 14.25
CA ARG A 21 -17.01 -1.07 13.96
C ARG A 21 -16.63 -1.09 12.48
N PRO A 22 -16.95 -0.04 11.71
CA PRO A 22 -16.53 0.03 10.33
C PRO A 22 -15.04 -0.31 10.28
N PRO A 23 -14.58 -1.16 9.36
CA PRO A 23 -13.20 -1.60 9.32
C PRO A 23 -12.29 -0.38 9.31
N THR A 24 -11.63 -0.12 10.43
CA THR A 24 -10.67 0.97 10.52
C THR A 24 -9.39 0.49 9.84
N LEU A 25 -8.88 1.34 8.96
CA LEU A 25 -7.55 1.23 8.39
C LEU A 25 -6.80 2.48 8.86
N GLN A 26 -5.75 2.30 9.65
CA GLN A 26 -4.97 3.39 10.22
C GLN A 26 -3.48 3.12 10.03
N THR A 27 -2.69 4.17 9.86
CA THR A 27 -1.23 4.07 9.86
C THR A 27 -0.75 3.33 11.12
N GLY A 28 0.08 2.32 10.95
CA GLY A 28 0.62 1.49 12.03
C GLY A 28 -0.17 0.21 12.32
N ASP A 29 -1.37 0.03 11.75
CA ASP A 29 -2.11 -1.24 11.84
C ASP A 29 -1.25 -2.37 11.26
N ARG A 30 -1.20 -3.51 11.94
CA ARG A 30 -0.50 -4.72 11.46
C ARG A 30 -1.47 -5.72 10.86
N LEU A 31 -1.43 -5.88 9.54
CA LEU A 31 -2.39 -6.67 8.77
C LEU A 31 -1.67 -7.58 7.79
N THR A 32 -2.30 -8.70 7.43
CA THR A 32 -1.93 -9.43 6.21
C THR A 32 -2.45 -8.68 4.99
N ARG A 33 -1.89 -8.91 3.80
CA ARG A 33 -2.37 -8.27 2.56
C ARG A 33 -3.86 -8.53 2.29
N ALA A 34 -4.32 -9.77 2.48
CA ALA A 34 -5.75 -10.10 2.29
C ALA A 34 -6.67 -9.34 3.25
N GLU A 35 -6.23 -9.11 4.49
CA GLU A 35 -6.98 -8.30 5.46
C GLU A 35 -6.96 -6.81 5.08
N PHE A 36 -5.78 -6.31 4.69
CA PHE A 36 -5.59 -4.94 4.20
C PHE A 36 -6.52 -4.63 3.01
N GLU A 37 -6.46 -5.42 1.95
CA GLU A 37 -7.28 -5.24 0.74
C GLU A 37 -8.78 -5.26 1.07
N ARG A 38 -9.21 -6.19 1.94
CA ARG A 38 -10.62 -6.28 2.34
C ARG A 38 -11.09 -5.03 3.07
N ARG A 39 -10.27 -4.47 3.97
CA ARG A 39 -10.59 -3.21 4.66
C ARG A 39 -10.54 -2.04 3.70
N TYR A 40 -9.49 -1.97 2.89
CA TYR A 40 -9.27 -0.84 1.98
C TYR A 40 -10.40 -0.71 0.96
N LYS A 41 -10.85 -1.82 0.35
CA LYS A 41 -12.00 -1.86 -0.57
C LYS A 41 -13.30 -1.30 0.01
N SER A 42 -13.45 -1.33 1.35
CA SER A 42 -14.65 -0.80 2.03
C SER A 42 -14.56 0.69 2.40
N LEU A 43 -13.43 1.35 2.08
CA LEU A 43 -13.15 2.74 2.44
C LEU A 43 -12.98 3.61 1.19
N PRO A 44 -14.06 3.89 0.42
CA PRO A 44 -13.99 4.56 -0.89
C PRO A 44 -13.48 6.01 -0.85
N LYS A 45 -13.39 6.61 0.34
CA LYS A 45 -12.85 7.96 0.57
C LYS A 45 -11.33 7.97 0.71
N ILE A 46 -10.71 6.85 1.08
CA ILE A 46 -9.26 6.72 1.09
C ILE A 46 -8.83 6.45 -0.34
N LYS A 47 -7.91 7.26 -0.85
CA LYS A 47 -7.44 7.16 -2.24
C LYS A 47 -6.11 6.43 -2.38
N ASN A 48 -5.27 6.53 -1.35
CA ASN A 48 -3.96 5.91 -1.29
C ASN A 48 -3.76 5.31 0.10
N ALA A 49 -3.28 4.08 0.14
CA ALA A 49 -2.80 3.38 1.33
C ALA A 49 -1.85 2.29 0.85
N GLU A 50 -0.82 2.00 1.64
CA GLU A 50 0.16 0.97 1.35
C GLU A 50 0.26 0.00 2.53
N LEU A 51 0.70 -1.22 2.25
CA LEU A 51 1.08 -2.23 3.23
C LEU A 51 2.57 -2.53 3.03
N ILE A 52 3.37 -2.28 4.05
CA ILE A 52 4.83 -2.35 4.01
C ILE A 52 5.28 -3.17 5.23
N GLU A 53 5.88 -4.34 5.00
CA GLU A 53 6.20 -5.33 6.05
C GLU A 53 5.00 -5.65 6.97
N GLY A 54 3.81 -5.77 6.38
CA GLY A 54 2.56 -6.00 7.10
C GLY A 54 2.09 -4.82 7.94
N VAL A 55 2.69 -3.63 7.79
CA VAL A 55 2.28 -2.39 8.47
C VAL A 55 1.59 -1.47 7.49
N VAL A 56 0.41 -0.97 7.87
CA VAL A 56 -0.35 -0.02 7.07
C VAL A 56 0.31 1.34 7.11
N PHE A 57 0.48 1.95 5.94
CA PHE A 57 0.93 3.32 5.77
C PHE A 57 -0.12 4.12 4.98
N MET A 58 -0.48 5.30 5.50
CA MET A 58 -1.35 6.25 4.81
C MET A 58 -0.53 7.49 4.44
N PRO A 59 -0.26 7.73 3.14
CA PRO A 59 0.59 8.83 2.72
C PRO A 59 -0.02 10.19 3.04
N SER A 60 0.84 11.17 3.29
CA SER A 60 0.46 12.57 3.48
C SER A 60 0.15 13.27 2.15
N PRO A 61 -0.56 14.41 2.15
CA PRO A 61 -0.75 15.20 0.94
C PRO A 61 0.56 15.56 0.24
N VAL A 62 0.55 15.51 -1.09
CA VAL A 62 1.71 15.73 -1.95
C VAL A 62 1.96 17.23 -2.17
N HIS A 63 3.20 17.67 -1.98
CA HIS A 63 3.64 19.04 -2.28
C HIS A 63 4.02 19.19 -3.76
N PHE A 64 3.71 20.35 -4.35
CA PHE A 64 3.94 20.58 -5.78
C PHE A 64 5.42 20.55 -6.17
N GLN A 65 6.23 21.48 -5.64
CA GLN A 65 7.62 21.66 -6.08
C GLN A 65 8.53 20.49 -5.66
N SER A 66 8.37 19.99 -4.43
CA SER A 66 9.28 18.97 -3.89
C SER A 66 8.93 17.54 -4.28
N HIS A 67 7.72 17.28 -4.80
CA HIS A 67 7.29 15.93 -5.16
C HIS A 67 6.57 15.88 -6.50
N SER A 68 5.46 16.61 -6.65
CA SER A 68 4.61 16.50 -7.85
C SER A 68 5.32 16.87 -9.15
N GLN A 69 6.17 17.89 -9.13
CA GLN A 69 6.93 18.31 -10.31
C GLN A 69 7.99 17.27 -10.72
N PRO A 70 8.90 16.82 -9.81
CA PRO A 70 9.80 15.72 -10.12
C PRO A 70 9.10 14.42 -10.56
N HIS A 71 7.98 14.07 -9.94
CA HIS A 71 7.15 12.94 -10.33
C HIS A 71 6.71 13.08 -11.81
N SER A 72 6.20 14.25 -12.20
CA SER A 72 5.78 14.54 -13.58
C SER A 72 6.93 14.40 -14.57
N ASP A 73 8.14 14.86 -14.21
CA ASP A 73 9.32 14.78 -15.08
C ASP A 73 9.74 13.32 -15.31
N ILE A 74 9.73 12.50 -14.24
CA ILE A 74 10.03 11.06 -14.31
C ILE A 74 9.01 10.32 -15.18
N VAL A 75 7.71 10.52 -14.94
CA VAL A 75 6.65 9.86 -15.72
C VAL A 75 6.73 10.25 -17.19
N THR A 76 7.05 11.51 -17.47
CA THR A 76 7.27 11.98 -18.84
C THR A 76 8.46 11.27 -19.51
N TRP A 77 9.60 11.20 -18.82
CA TRP A 77 10.79 10.51 -19.31
C TRP A 77 10.53 9.02 -19.59
N LEU A 78 9.90 8.30 -18.66
CA LEU A 78 9.51 6.89 -18.84
C LEU A 78 8.50 6.73 -19.97
N GLY A 79 7.58 7.68 -20.15
CA GLY A 79 6.65 7.73 -21.25
C GLY A 79 7.35 7.79 -22.62
N PHE A 80 8.34 8.67 -22.78
CA PHE A 80 9.17 8.74 -23.99
C PHE A 80 10.00 7.47 -24.21
N TYR A 81 10.55 6.90 -23.15
CA TYR A 81 11.33 5.67 -23.23
C TYR A 81 10.47 4.49 -23.70
N LYS A 82 9.27 4.34 -23.11
CA LYS A 82 8.26 3.36 -23.55
C LYS A 82 7.87 3.57 -25.01
N ALA A 83 7.60 4.80 -25.43
CA ALA A 83 7.20 5.10 -26.81
C ALA A 83 8.26 4.68 -27.84
N SER A 84 9.54 4.65 -27.44
CA SER A 84 10.67 4.33 -28.31
C SER A 84 11.16 2.88 -28.16
N THR A 85 10.62 2.12 -27.19
CA THR A 85 11.11 0.77 -26.85
C THR A 85 9.95 -0.23 -26.80
N PRO A 86 9.79 -1.09 -27.83
CA PRO A 86 8.68 -2.05 -27.88
C PRO A 86 8.60 -2.96 -26.65
N ASN A 87 7.37 -3.39 -26.33
CA ASN A 87 7.03 -4.30 -25.23
C ASN A 87 7.22 -3.74 -23.80
N LEU A 88 7.60 -2.47 -23.64
CA LEU A 88 7.57 -1.83 -22.33
C LEU A 88 6.17 -1.34 -21.97
N GLN A 89 5.88 -1.37 -20.67
CA GLN A 89 4.74 -0.75 -20.03
C GLN A 89 5.23 0.10 -18.88
N THR A 90 4.54 1.21 -18.63
CA THR A 90 4.82 2.09 -17.49
C THR A 90 3.52 2.63 -16.93
N GLY A 91 3.49 2.90 -15.63
CA GLY A 91 2.38 3.52 -14.93
C GLY A 91 2.88 4.25 -13.68
N ASP A 92 2.11 5.25 -13.27
CA ASP A 92 2.29 6.00 -12.04
C ASP A 92 1.27 5.56 -10.99
N ASN A 93 1.67 5.55 -9.71
CA ASN A 93 0.78 5.28 -8.56
C ASN A 93 -0.04 3.96 -8.66
N ALA A 94 0.42 2.99 -9.46
CA ALA A 94 -0.25 1.72 -9.62
C ALA A 94 -0.13 0.88 -8.34
N THR A 95 -1.19 0.17 -7.95
CA THR A 95 -1.11 -0.78 -6.84
C THR A 95 -0.26 -1.98 -7.28
N LEU A 96 0.79 -2.25 -6.51
CA LEU A 96 1.79 -3.28 -6.77
C LEU A 96 1.84 -4.29 -5.62
N ARG A 97 1.37 -5.50 -5.90
CA ARG A 97 1.40 -6.65 -4.99
C ARG A 97 2.72 -7.39 -5.17
N LEU A 98 3.62 -7.25 -4.19
CA LEU A 98 4.93 -7.91 -4.24
C LEU A 98 4.90 -9.29 -3.59
N ASP A 99 4.26 -9.40 -2.42
CA ASP A 99 4.18 -10.65 -1.65
C ASP A 99 2.96 -10.65 -0.70
N ALA A 100 2.95 -11.53 0.31
CA ALA A 100 1.82 -11.68 1.24
C ALA A 100 1.70 -10.54 2.28
N GLU A 101 2.76 -9.73 2.42
CA GLU A 101 2.88 -8.68 3.44
C GLU A 101 3.14 -7.30 2.82
N ASN A 102 3.23 -7.22 1.48
CA ASN A 102 3.61 -5.99 0.78
C ASN A 102 2.71 -5.70 -0.42
N GLU A 103 2.03 -4.56 -0.32
CA GLU A 103 1.22 -3.95 -1.36
C GLU A 103 1.52 -2.46 -1.36
N VAL A 104 2.28 -2.01 -2.36
CA VAL A 104 2.83 -0.65 -2.42
C VAL A 104 2.30 0.09 -3.64
N GLN A 105 2.48 1.40 -3.67
CA GLN A 105 2.11 2.29 -4.76
C GLN A 105 3.34 3.15 -5.09
N PRO A 106 4.29 2.63 -5.89
CA PRO A 106 5.48 3.39 -6.26
C PRO A 106 5.09 4.63 -7.08
N ASP A 107 5.89 5.68 -6.99
CA ASP A 107 5.68 6.89 -7.79
C ASP A 107 5.67 6.58 -9.29
N ALA A 108 6.61 5.74 -9.75
CA ALA A 108 6.55 5.18 -11.10
C ALA A 108 7.11 3.76 -11.17
N ALA A 109 6.56 2.97 -12.10
CA ALA A 109 7.08 1.65 -12.44
C ALA A 109 7.24 1.49 -13.97
N LEU A 110 8.25 0.75 -14.38
CA LEU A 110 8.48 0.32 -15.76
C LEU A 110 8.69 -1.19 -15.78
N PHE A 111 7.99 -1.88 -16.68
CA PHE A 111 8.07 -3.32 -16.78
C PHE A 111 7.90 -3.84 -18.21
N ILE A 112 8.42 -5.03 -18.45
CA ILE A 112 8.38 -5.71 -19.75
C ILE A 112 7.10 -6.55 -19.82
N LYS A 113 6.33 -6.42 -20.90
CA LYS A 113 5.17 -7.28 -21.16
C LYS A 113 5.62 -8.73 -21.31
N GLY A 114 5.04 -9.62 -20.49
CA GLY A 114 5.43 -11.04 -20.42
C GLY A 114 6.69 -11.29 -19.57
N GLY A 115 7.18 -10.27 -18.87
CA GLY A 115 8.28 -10.36 -17.91
C GLY A 115 7.82 -10.84 -16.53
N LYS A 116 8.56 -10.41 -15.49
CA LYS A 116 8.30 -10.81 -14.10
C LYS A 116 7.12 -10.08 -13.46
N CYS A 117 6.85 -8.85 -13.90
CA CYS A 117 5.68 -8.09 -13.52
C CYS A 117 4.55 -8.33 -14.53
N LYS A 118 3.35 -8.59 -14.03
CA LYS A 118 2.14 -8.83 -14.82
C LYS A 118 0.98 -8.02 -14.26
N ILE A 119 -0.01 -7.79 -15.11
CA ILE A 119 -1.30 -7.24 -14.70
C ILE A 119 -2.19 -8.43 -14.29
N SER A 120 -2.79 -8.34 -13.11
CA SER A 120 -3.73 -9.32 -12.56
C SER A 120 -5.14 -9.13 -13.15
N ASP A 121 -6.03 -10.10 -12.93
CA ASP A 121 -7.40 -10.06 -13.46
C ASP A 121 -8.23 -8.88 -12.89
N ASP A 122 -7.86 -8.35 -11.73
CA ASP A 122 -8.45 -7.16 -11.11
C ASP A 122 -7.65 -5.86 -11.37
N ASP A 123 -6.81 -5.86 -12.41
CA ASP A 123 -6.11 -4.69 -12.98
C ASP A 123 -5.01 -4.09 -12.09
N TYR A 124 -4.44 -4.88 -11.18
CA TYR A 124 -3.27 -4.50 -10.37
C TYR A 124 -1.99 -5.14 -10.85
N LEU A 125 -0.85 -4.55 -10.52
CA LEU A 125 0.46 -5.15 -10.80
C LEU A 125 0.79 -6.25 -9.79
N GLU A 126 1.31 -7.37 -10.28
CA GLU A 126 1.82 -8.48 -9.48
C GLU A 126 3.24 -8.86 -9.91
N GLY A 127 4.11 -9.10 -8.93
CA GLY A 127 5.51 -9.46 -9.18
C GLY A 127 6.43 -8.25 -9.28
N ALA A 128 7.69 -8.46 -9.65
CA ALA A 128 8.70 -7.40 -9.62
C ALA A 128 8.82 -6.67 -10.97
N PRO A 129 8.56 -5.35 -11.03
CA PRO A 129 8.92 -4.53 -12.18
C PRO A 129 10.43 -4.54 -12.42
N GLU A 130 10.83 -4.26 -13.67
CA GLU A 130 12.24 -4.08 -14.01
C GLU A 130 12.82 -2.83 -13.33
N LEU A 131 12.06 -1.73 -13.30
CA LEU A 131 12.44 -0.48 -12.64
C LEU A 131 11.28 0.06 -11.77
N ILE A 132 11.64 0.53 -10.58
CA ILE A 132 10.80 1.35 -9.70
C ILE A 132 11.49 2.69 -9.43
N VAL A 133 10.71 3.76 -9.40
CA VAL A 133 11.18 5.11 -9.03
C VAL A 133 10.37 5.61 -7.84
N GLU A 134 11.03 6.22 -6.85
CA GLU A 134 10.42 6.87 -5.70
C GLU A 134 10.97 8.30 -5.53
N ILE A 135 10.10 9.30 -5.40
CA ILE A 135 10.46 10.70 -5.25
C ILE A 135 10.69 11.04 -3.78
N ALA A 136 11.97 11.16 -3.42
CA ALA A 136 12.40 11.57 -2.08
C ALA A 136 12.21 13.09 -1.85
N ALA A 137 10.98 13.50 -1.50
CA ALA A 137 10.63 14.90 -1.27
C ALA A 137 11.01 15.46 0.11
N SER A 138 11.35 14.59 1.08
CA SER A 138 11.77 15.01 2.43
C SER A 138 12.78 14.05 3.06
N SER A 139 13.50 14.52 4.09
CA SER A 139 14.48 13.76 4.87
C SER A 139 13.87 12.68 5.80
N VAL A 140 12.56 12.42 5.71
CA VAL A 140 11.92 11.32 6.45
C VAL A 140 11.98 10.07 5.58
N SER A 141 13.20 9.55 5.45
CA SER A 141 13.58 8.41 4.61
C SER A 141 13.34 7.04 5.26
N TYR A 142 12.64 6.97 6.41
CA TYR A 142 12.41 5.70 7.09
C TYR A 142 11.64 4.71 6.20
N ASP A 143 10.57 5.19 5.55
CA ASP A 143 9.78 4.36 4.62
C ASP A 143 10.58 3.96 3.37
N LEU A 144 11.37 4.87 2.80
CA LEU A 144 12.20 4.58 1.63
C LEU A 144 13.23 3.47 1.90
N PHE A 145 13.80 3.41 3.10
CA PHE A 145 14.72 2.33 3.46
C PHE A 145 14.02 0.97 3.52
N ASP A 146 12.78 0.93 4.00
CA ASP A 146 12.02 -0.31 4.08
C ASP A 146 11.52 -0.72 2.69
N LYS A 147 11.00 0.22 1.90
CA LYS A 147 10.66 0.00 0.49
C LYS A 147 11.84 -0.51 -0.33
N LEU A 148 13.03 0.10 -0.21
CA LEU A 148 14.24 -0.39 -0.89
C LEU A 148 14.58 -1.85 -0.51
N LYS A 149 14.47 -2.23 0.76
CA LYS A 149 14.70 -3.62 1.19
C LYS A 149 13.67 -4.56 0.57
N ILE A 150 12.40 -4.16 0.55
CA ILE A 150 11.29 -4.93 -0.03
C ILE A 150 11.47 -5.11 -1.53
N TYR A 151 11.80 -4.04 -2.26
CA TYR A 151 12.07 -4.09 -3.70
C TYR A 151 13.26 -5.00 -4.00
N ARG A 152 14.35 -4.87 -3.24
CA ARG A 152 15.53 -5.72 -3.41
C ARG A 152 15.24 -7.20 -3.15
N ARG A 153 14.53 -7.55 -2.05
CA ARG A 153 14.22 -8.96 -1.74
C ARG A 153 13.26 -9.57 -2.76
N ASN A 154 12.36 -8.76 -3.31
CA ASN A 154 11.44 -9.17 -4.38
C ASN A 154 12.08 -9.14 -5.77
N ARG A 155 13.37 -8.79 -5.88
CA ARG A 155 14.18 -8.84 -7.12
C ARG A 155 13.76 -7.82 -8.19
N VAL A 156 13.31 -6.64 -7.76
CA VAL A 156 13.29 -5.45 -8.61
C VAL A 156 14.73 -5.17 -9.04
N GLN A 157 14.95 -4.94 -10.34
CA GLN A 157 16.30 -4.92 -10.92
C GLN A 157 16.97 -3.57 -10.72
N GLU A 158 16.20 -2.50 -10.95
CA GLU A 158 16.65 -1.12 -10.83
C GLU A 158 15.72 -0.34 -9.90
N TYR A 159 16.31 0.53 -9.08
CA TYR A 159 15.61 1.40 -8.14
C TYR A 159 16.24 2.78 -8.17
N VAL A 160 15.42 3.82 -8.33
CA VAL A 160 15.84 5.23 -8.42
C VAL A 160 15.12 6.05 -7.37
#